data_AF-A0A1Q7T5H2-F1
#
_entry.id   AF-A0A1Q7T5H2-F1
#
_cell.length_a   1.000
_cell.length_b   1.000
_cell.length_c   1.000
_cell.angle_alpha   90.00
_cell.angle_beta   90.00
_cell.angle_gamma   90.00
#
_symmetry.space_group_name_H-M   'P 1'
#
loop_
_entity.id
_entity.type
_entity.pdbx_description
1 polymer ?
#
loop_
_entity_poly.entity_id
_entity_poly.type
_entity_poly.pdbx_seq_one_letter_code
_entity_poly.pdbx_strand_id
1 'polypeptide(L)' 'MNGEPCIRNLRLTVRRVLEAHAIYPDRAELKREYPELEDEDIRQALAFASALVDDKVLPIPDAR' A
#
# COMPACT_ATOMS: atom_id res chain seq x y z
N MET A 1 -2.78 -10.45 -12.81
CA MET A 1 -3.23 -9.16 -12.27
C MET A 1 -4.66 -8.80 -12.71
N ASN A 2 -5.52 -9.77 -13.07
CA ASN A 2 -7.00 -9.77 -13.15
C ASN A 2 -7.81 -8.44 -13.17
N GLY A 3 -7.35 -7.40 -13.86
CA GLY A 3 -7.95 -6.06 -13.79
C GLY A 3 -7.64 -5.28 -12.49
N GLU A 4 -6.79 -5.80 -11.61
CA GLU A 4 -6.35 -5.10 -10.41
C GLU A 4 -5.47 -3.88 -10.77
N PRO A 5 -5.59 -2.75 -10.05
CA PRO A 5 -4.70 -1.60 -10.23
C PRO A 5 -3.25 -1.97 -9.90
N CYS A 6 -2.32 -1.55 -10.76
CA CYS A 6 -0.92 -1.94 -10.72
C CYS A 6 0.01 -0.73 -10.80
N ILE A 7 1.18 -0.84 -10.18
CA ILE A 7 2.23 0.19 -10.28
C ILE A 7 2.77 0.22 -11.71
N ARG A 8 3.02 1.43 -12.24
CA ARG A 8 3.52 1.62 -13.60
C ARG A 8 4.77 0.78 -13.84
N ASN A 9 4.86 0.11 -14.98
CA ASN A 9 6.02 -0.70 -15.38
C ASN A 9 6.39 -1.85 -14.43
N LEU A 10 5.64 -2.08 -13.36
CA LEU A 10 5.84 -3.20 -12.44
C LEU A 10 4.67 -4.18 -12.57
N ARG A 11 4.97 -5.47 -12.42
CA ARG A 11 3.92 -6.51 -12.27
C ARG A 11 3.47 -6.65 -10.82
N LEU A 12 3.30 -5.52 -10.14
CA LEU A 12 2.99 -5.44 -8.72
C LEU A 12 1.67 -4.67 -8.53
N THR A 13 0.67 -5.32 -7.92
CA THR A 13 -0.62 -4.67 -7.69
C THR A 13 -0.52 -3.68 -6.53
N VAL A 14 -1.38 -2.65 -6.52
CA VAL A 14 -1.46 -1.69 -5.40
C VAL A 14 -1.68 -2.41 -4.08
N ARG A 15 -2.55 -3.43 -4.06
CA ARG A 15 -2.76 -4.30 -2.90
C ARG A 15 -1.47 -4.94 -2.41
N ARG A 16 -0.63 -5.48 -3.32
CA ARG A 16 0.65 -6.09 -2.95
C ARG A 16 1.65 -5.11 -2.40
N VAL A 17 1.70 -3.89 -2.94
CA VAL A 17 2.53 -2.81 -2.38
C VAL A 17 2.10 -2.50 -0.94
N LEU A 18 0.80 -2.38 -0.68
CA LEU A 18 0.29 -2.10 0.67
C LEU A 18 0.56 -3.26 1.65
N GLU A 19 0.38 -4.51 1.20
CA GLU A 19 0.74 -5.70 1.99
C GLU A 19 2.24 -5.71 2.33
N ALA A 20 3.11 -5.49 1.34
CA ALA A 20 4.55 -5.43 1.55
C ALA A 20 4.93 -4.27 2.49
N HIS A 21 4.30 -3.10 2.32
CA HIS A 21 4.54 -1.96 3.20
C HIS A 21 4.14 -2.23 4.65
N ALA A 22 3.11 -3.02 4.90
CA ALA A 22 2.70 -3.44 6.24
C ALA A 22 3.63 -4.53 6.83
N ILE A 23 4.17 -5.43 5.99
CA ILE A 23 5.07 -6.51 6.41
C ILE A 23 6.47 -5.99 6.75
N TYR A 24 6.98 -5.02 5.98
CA TYR A 24 8.33 -4.49 6.09
C TYR A 24 8.31 -3.06 6.66
N PRO A 25 8.30 -2.88 8.00
CA PRO A 25 8.38 -1.56 8.62
C PRO A 25 9.72 -0.86 8.34
N ASP A 26 10.80 -1.63 8.11
CA ASP A 26 12.07 -1.10 7.60
C ASP A 26 12.04 -0.93 6.07
N ARG A 27 12.17 0.32 5.64
CA ARG A 27 12.25 0.71 4.22
C ARG A 27 13.43 0.06 3.50
N ALA A 28 14.55 -0.17 4.18
CA ALA A 28 15.73 -0.79 3.57
C ALA A 28 15.48 -2.27 3.25
N GLU A 29 14.72 -2.97 4.10
CA GLU A 29 14.30 -4.35 3.86
C GLU A 29 13.29 -4.45 2.72
N LEU A 30 12.29 -3.56 2.70
CA LEU A 30 11.32 -3.47 1.60
C LEU A 30 12.01 -3.27 0.25
N LYS A 31 12.98 -2.36 0.16
CA LYS A 31 13.74 -2.10 -1.08
C LYS A 31 14.67 -3.25 -1.46
N ARG A 32 15.07 -4.10 -0.50
CA ARG A 32 15.88 -5.29 -0.81
C ARG A 32 15.04 -6.36 -1.49
N GLU A 33 13.81 -6.54 -1.02
CA GLU A 33 12.84 -7.49 -1.58
C GLU A 33 12.26 -6.99 -2.91
N TYR A 34 11.99 -5.68 -3.00
CA TYR A 34 11.46 -5.02 -4.19
C TYR A 34 12.39 -3.89 -4.66
N PRO A 35 13.53 -4.19 -5.31
CA PRO A 35 14.51 -3.18 -5.73
C PRO A 35 13.98 -2.15 -6.73
N GLU A 36 13.00 -2.55 -7.54
CA GLU A 36 12.37 -1.71 -8.55
C GLU A 36 11.26 -0.81 -7.98
N LEU A 37 10.85 -1.04 -6.73
CA LEU A 37 9.79 -0.27 -6.08
C LEU A 37 10.36 1.03 -5.51
N GLU A 38 9.89 2.16 -6.03
CA GLU A 38 10.31 3.47 -5.57
C GLU A 38 9.44 3.97 -4.42
N ASP A 39 9.96 4.91 -3.62
CA ASP A 39 9.18 5.54 -2.56
C ASP A 39 7.99 6.35 -3.12
N GLU A 40 8.08 6.82 -4.37
CA GLU A 40 6.97 7.45 -5.10
C GLU A 40 5.83 6.45 -5.34
N ASP A 41 6.15 5.22 -5.75
CA ASP A 41 5.13 4.20 -6.04
C ASP A 41 4.34 3.85 -4.77
N ILE A 42 5.02 3.81 -3.61
CA ILE A 42 4.37 3.60 -2.31
C ILE A 42 3.44 4.77 -1.97
N ARG A 43 3.87 6.02 -2.22
CA ARG A 43 3.03 7.20 -2.00
C ARG A 43 1.81 7.21 -2.92
N GLN A 44 1.97 6.85 -4.19
CA GLN A 44 0.87 6.73 -5.14
C GLN A 44 -0.09 5.59 -4.78
N ALA A 45 0.42 4.44 -4.33
CA ALA A 45 -0.39 3.34 -3.83
C ALA A 45 -1.25 3.75 -2.63
N LEU A 46 -0.67 4.48 -1.67
CA LEU A 46 -1.39 5.01 -0.51
C LEU A 46 -2.44 6.06 -0.91
N ALA A 47 -2.10 6.96 -1.83
CA ALA A 47 -3.05 7.96 -2.33
C ALA A 47 -4.23 7.30 -3.06
N PHE A 48 -3.95 6.29 -3.89
CA PHE A 48 -4.99 5.50 -4.55
C PHE A 48 -5.88 4.78 -3.53
N ALA A 49 -5.28 4.14 -2.51
CA ALA A 49 -6.03 3.47 -1.45
C ALA A 49 -6.93 4.47 -0.71
N SER A 50 -6.39 5.62 -0.32
CA SER A 50 -7.12 6.70 0.36
C SER A 50 -8.29 7.23 -0.46
N ALA A 51 -8.19 7.26 -1.79
CA ALA A 51 -9.28 7.71 -2.65
C ALA A 51 -10.41 6.68 -2.80
N LEU A 52 -10.15 5.41 -2.47
CA LEU A 52 -11.14 4.33 -2.55
C LEU A 52 -11.84 4.05 -1.22
N VAL A 53 -11.24 4.40 -0.09
CA VAL A 53 -11.91 4.29 1.19
C VAL A 53 -12.82 5.48 1.41
N ASP A 54 -14.09 5.19 1.70
CA ASP A 54 -15.01 6.20 2.22
C ASP A 54 -14.52 6.69 3.59
N ASP A 55 -14.67 7.98 3.85
CA ASP A 55 -14.52 8.51 5.20
C ASP A 55 -15.58 7.89 6.11
N LYS A 56 -15.11 7.15 7.12
CA LYS A 56 -15.97 6.52 8.13
C LYS A 56 -15.62 7.04 9.51
N VAL A 57 -16.61 7.61 10.19
CA VAL A 57 -16.52 7.87 11.63
C VAL A 57 -16.77 6.54 12.33
N LEU A 58 -15.69 5.94 12.84
CA LEU A 58 -15.79 4.74 13.67
C LEU A 58 -16.11 5.16 15.12
N PRO A 59 -17.10 4.52 15.77
CA PRO A 59 -17.32 4.76 17.19
C PRO A 59 -16.08 4.32 17.98
N ILE A 60 -15.65 5.15 18.93
CA ILE A 60 -14.58 4.77 19.85
C ILE A 60 -15.14 3.63 20.73
N PRO A 61 -14.48 2.46 20.81
CA PRO A 61 -14.94 1.40 21.69
C PRO A 61 -14.97 1.90 23.14
N ASP A 62 -16.07 1.65 23.85
CA ASP A 62 -16.10 1.88 25.30
C ASP A 62 -14.97 1.07 25.95
N ALA A 63 -14.08 1.75 26.64
CA ALA A 63 -13.05 1.11 27.46
C ALA A 63 -13.77 0.41 28.63
N ARG A 64 -13.94 -0.92 28.52
CA ARG A 64 -14.33 -1.77 29.65
C ARG A 64 -13.09 -2.30 30.36
#